data_AF-A0A4U2Q8K8-F1
#
_entry.id   AF-A0A4U2Q8K8-F1
#
_cell.length_a   1.000
_cell.length_b   1.000
_cell.length_c   1.000
_cell.angle_alpha   90.00
_cell.angle_beta   90.00
_cell.angle_gamma   90.00
#
_symmetry.space_group_name_H-M   'P 1'
#
loop_
_entity.id
_entity.type
_entity.pdbx_description
1 polymer ?
#
loop_
_entity_poly.entity_id
_entity_poly.type
_entity_poly.pdbx_seq_one_letter_code
_entity_poly.pdbx_strand_id
1 'polypeptide(L)'
;MNMVMNRFEQLSFKKVLVALIMTALVFAVIAPFSAKAAAADGTYAVDYAVLKDQTNETSRLDSYLTKPAQVIVANGKNIVRLTVKSSNLITTFKVEQNGVLQDATVVSTDTASNTRVVEFEVADLNAKVNAYAEITIPVIGYTGKYDVQLQFDEI
;
A
#
# COMPACT_ATOMS: atom_id res chain seq x y z
N MET A 1 78.18 3.34 16.56
CA MET A 1 77.03 2.99 17.41
C MET A 1 76.06 4.15 17.33
N ASN A 2 75.20 4.15 16.31
CA ASN A 2 74.24 5.24 16.06
C ASN A 2 72.87 4.82 16.58
N MET A 3 72.34 5.63 17.48
CA MET A 3 71.07 5.46 18.14
C MET A 3 69.94 5.57 17.11
N VAL A 4 69.17 4.50 16.91
CA VAL A 4 68.00 4.49 16.03
C VAL A 4 66.92 5.37 16.66
N MET A 5 66.53 6.42 15.93
CA MET A 5 65.44 7.33 16.28
C MET A 5 64.11 6.58 16.41
N ASN A 6 63.45 6.74 17.54
CA ASN A 6 62.10 6.26 17.81
C ASN A 6 61.09 7.11 17.02
N ARG A 7 60.70 6.67 15.82
CA ARG A 7 59.59 7.27 15.03
C ARG A 7 58.22 6.81 15.56
N PHE A 8 57.97 7.07 16.83
CA PHE A 8 56.59 7.29 17.27
C PHE A 8 56.19 8.70 16.81
N GLU A 9 56.02 8.85 15.50
CA GLU A 9 55.38 10.06 14.97
C GLU A 9 54.01 10.17 15.62
N GLN A 10 53.82 11.27 16.35
CA GLN A 10 52.58 11.61 16.99
C GLN A 10 51.42 11.46 16.00
N LEU A 11 50.55 10.52 16.29
CA LEU A 11 49.27 10.40 15.61
C LEU A 11 48.53 11.73 15.85
N SER A 12 48.49 12.58 14.83
CA SER A 12 47.89 13.92 14.93
C SER A 12 46.47 13.78 15.46
N PHE A 13 46.14 14.49 16.55
CA PHE A 13 44.81 14.49 17.17
C PHE A 13 43.69 14.73 16.15
N LYS A 14 43.96 15.52 15.09
CA LYS A 14 43.03 15.76 13.98
C LYS A 14 42.77 14.51 13.12
N LYS A 15 43.78 13.65 12.92
CA LYS A 15 43.65 12.38 12.17
C LYS A 15 42.93 11.30 12.99
N VAL A 16 43.16 11.25 14.31
CA VAL A 16 42.40 10.38 15.23
C VAL A 16 40.93 10.80 15.30
N LEU A 17 40.67 12.11 15.38
CA LEU A 17 39.32 12.65 15.43
C LEU A 17 38.55 12.44 14.11
N VAL A 18 39.19 12.62 12.95
CA VAL A 18 38.59 12.33 11.64
C VAL A 18 38.34 10.83 11.43
N ALA A 19 39.26 9.96 11.87
CA ALA A 19 39.05 8.51 11.80
C ALA A 19 37.89 8.02 12.70
N LEU A 20 37.72 8.62 13.88
CA LEU A 20 36.59 8.34 14.79
C LEU A 20 35.25 8.87 14.25
N ILE A 21 35.23 10.04 13.62
CA ILE A 21 34.02 10.59 13.00
C ILE A 21 33.61 9.77 11.77
N MET A 22 34.57 9.32 10.94
CA MET A 22 34.29 8.48 9.77
C MET A 22 33.81 7.07 10.16
N THR A 23 34.28 6.50 11.29
CA THR A 23 33.75 5.22 11.80
C THR A 23 32.37 5.36 12.46
N ALA A 24 32.08 6.47 13.12
CA ALA A 24 30.75 6.75 13.65
C ALA A 24 29.70 6.98 12.53
N LEU A 25 30.10 7.57 11.39
CA LEU A 25 29.19 7.81 10.26
C LEU A 25 28.78 6.50 9.55
N VAL A 26 29.63 5.47 9.54
CA VAL A 26 29.30 4.16 8.95
C VAL A 26 28.30 3.37 9.81
N PHE A 27 28.28 3.58 11.14
CA PHE A 27 27.33 2.92 12.03
C PHE A 27 25.91 3.52 12.00
N ALA A 28 25.77 4.80 11.64
CA ALA A 28 24.46 5.46 11.53
C ALA A 28 23.65 5.03 10.29
N VAL A 29 24.28 4.38 9.31
CA VAL A 29 23.60 3.85 8.10
C VAL A 29 22.99 2.46 8.35
N ILE A 30 23.33 1.80 9.46
CA ILE A 30 22.86 0.45 9.83
C ILE A 30 21.71 0.49 10.85
N ALA A 31 21.08 1.66 11.06
CA ALA A 31 19.76 1.63 11.70
C ALA A 31 18.86 0.77 10.80
N PRO A 32 18.23 -0.30 11.32
CA PRO A 32 17.20 -0.95 10.55
C PRO A 32 16.18 0.14 10.26
N PHE A 33 16.10 0.54 8.98
CA PHE A 33 14.87 1.13 8.47
C PHE A 33 13.79 0.23 9.06
N SER A 34 12.93 0.79 9.90
CA SER A 34 11.88 0.02 10.56
C SER A 34 10.91 -0.42 9.47
N ALA A 35 11.32 -1.43 8.70
CA ALA A 35 10.50 -2.12 7.76
C ALA A 35 9.46 -2.81 8.63
N LYS A 36 8.23 -2.31 8.55
CA LYS A 36 7.09 -2.97 9.14
C LYS A 36 7.11 -4.41 8.66
N ALA A 37 7.13 -5.37 9.60
CA ALA A 37 7.19 -6.78 9.23
C ALA A 37 5.98 -7.12 8.36
N ALA A 38 6.21 -7.81 7.24
CA ALA A 38 5.13 -8.28 6.39
C ALA A 38 4.22 -9.22 7.20
N ALA A 39 2.91 -9.12 6.99
CA ALA A 39 1.95 -10.02 7.61
C ALA A 39 2.27 -11.48 7.24
N ALA A 40 1.96 -12.41 8.16
CA ALA A 40 2.12 -13.83 7.90
C ALA A 40 1.14 -14.29 6.80
N ASP A 41 1.45 -15.41 6.15
CA ASP A 41 0.52 -16.02 5.21
C ASP A 41 -0.79 -16.40 5.92
N GLY A 42 -1.93 -16.03 5.35
CA GLY A 42 -3.21 -16.15 6.01
C GLY A 42 -4.36 -15.46 5.27
N THR A 43 -5.56 -15.58 5.83
CA THR A 43 -6.74 -14.84 5.37
C THR A 43 -7.27 -13.97 6.49
N TYR A 44 -7.45 -12.70 6.20
CA TYR A 44 -7.78 -11.64 7.14
C TYR A 44 -9.07 -10.94 6.73
N ALA A 45 -9.86 -10.52 7.71
CA ALA A 45 -10.95 -9.59 7.53
C ALA A 45 -10.42 -8.19 7.88
N VAL A 46 -10.34 -7.30 6.89
CA VAL A 46 -9.66 -6.01 7.01
C VAL A 46 -10.63 -4.89 6.69
N ASP A 47 -10.88 -4.02 7.67
CA ASP A 47 -11.63 -2.79 7.42
C ASP A 47 -10.84 -1.84 6.53
N TYR A 48 -11.56 -0.98 5.82
CA TYR A 48 -10.94 -0.04 4.88
C TYR A 48 -11.89 1.11 4.59
N ALA A 49 -11.31 2.23 4.15
CA ALA A 49 -12.04 3.39 3.67
C ALA A 49 -11.81 3.60 2.17
N VAL A 50 -12.83 4.08 1.48
CA VAL A 50 -12.68 4.66 0.13
C VAL A 50 -12.69 6.16 0.24
N LEU A 51 -11.60 6.79 -0.19
CA LEU A 51 -11.34 8.22 -0.07
C LEU A 51 -11.51 8.91 -1.42
N LYS A 52 -11.84 10.20 -1.39
CA LYS A 52 -11.77 11.03 -2.60
C LYS A 52 -10.30 11.16 -3.00
N ASP A 53 -10.06 11.22 -4.32
CA ASP A 53 -8.72 11.31 -4.89
C ASP A 53 -7.84 12.37 -4.21
N GLN A 54 -6.62 11.98 -3.86
CA GLN A 54 -5.60 12.79 -3.18
C GLN A 54 -6.05 13.48 -1.88
N THR A 55 -7.08 12.97 -1.19
CA THR A 55 -7.53 13.51 0.11
C THR A 55 -7.60 12.44 1.20
N ASN A 56 -8.00 12.86 2.40
CA ASN A 56 -8.39 11.97 3.51
C ASN A 56 -9.90 11.99 3.75
N GLU A 57 -10.69 12.56 2.83
CA GLU A 57 -12.15 12.62 2.96
C GLU A 57 -12.79 11.37 2.38
N THR A 58 -13.78 10.81 3.08
CA THR A 58 -14.53 9.66 2.59
C THR A 58 -15.26 9.99 1.27
N SER A 59 -15.09 9.11 0.29
CA SER A 59 -15.80 9.15 -0.99
C SER A 59 -17.23 8.63 -0.84
N ARG A 60 -18.15 9.13 -1.67
CA ARG A 60 -19.50 8.53 -1.76
C ARG A 60 -19.46 7.08 -2.23
N LEU A 61 -18.43 6.70 -3.00
CA LEU A 61 -18.24 5.33 -3.48
C LEU A 61 -18.07 4.34 -2.31
N ASP A 62 -17.60 4.82 -1.15
CA ASP A 62 -17.45 3.99 0.05
C ASP A 62 -18.73 3.23 0.42
N SER A 63 -19.88 3.92 0.33
CA SER A 63 -21.19 3.35 0.64
C SER A 63 -21.61 2.19 -0.27
N TYR A 64 -20.98 2.03 -1.44
CA TYR A 64 -21.26 0.96 -2.39
C TYR A 64 -20.40 -0.29 -2.18
N LEU A 65 -19.42 -0.25 -1.28
CA LEU A 65 -18.53 -1.38 -1.03
C LEU A 65 -18.69 -1.86 0.41
N THR A 66 -18.86 -3.17 0.60
CA THR A 66 -19.06 -3.74 1.94
C THR A 66 -17.75 -3.81 2.72
N LYS A 67 -17.84 -3.70 4.05
CA LYS A 67 -16.73 -3.91 4.97
C LYS A 67 -17.03 -5.09 5.90
N PRO A 68 -16.01 -5.83 6.37
CA PRO A 68 -14.60 -5.72 5.96
C PRO A 68 -14.33 -6.31 4.57
N ALA A 69 -13.15 -6.03 4.02
CA ALA A 69 -12.56 -6.75 2.90
C ALA A 69 -12.03 -8.13 3.35
N GLN A 70 -11.96 -9.10 2.43
CA GLN A 70 -11.14 -10.29 2.65
C GLN A 70 -9.75 -10.05 2.02
N VAL A 71 -8.69 -10.16 2.82
CA VAL A 71 -7.30 -10.06 2.38
C VAL A 71 -6.62 -11.40 2.55
N ILE A 72 -6.05 -11.93 1.47
CA ILE A 72 -5.34 -13.20 1.45
C ILE A 72 -3.85 -12.87 1.23
N VAL A 73 -3.04 -13.12 2.26
CA VAL A 73 -1.59 -13.01 2.20
C VAL A 73 -1.03 -14.39 1.90
N ALA A 74 -0.31 -14.54 0.79
CA ALA A 74 0.32 -15.80 0.44
C ALA A 74 1.58 -15.55 -0.39
N ASN A 75 2.71 -16.15 0.01
CA ASN A 75 3.98 -16.08 -0.72
C ASN A 75 4.42 -14.63 -1.04
N GLY A 76 4.21 -13.70 -0.11
CA GLY A 76 4.55 -12.29 -0.27
C GLY A 76 3.64 -11.49 -1.21
N LYS A 77 2.48 -12.03 -1.59
CA LYS A 77 1.44 -11.32 -2.35
C LYS A 77 0.22 -11.06 -1.47
N ASN A 78 -0.42 -9.91 -1.70
CA ASN A 78 -1.70 -9.57 -1.06
C ASN A 78 -2.80 -9.59 -2.12
N ILE A 79 -3.74 -10.52 -1.98
CA ILE A 79 -4.93 -10.59 -2.82
C ILE A 79 -6.11 -10.07 -2.01
N VAL A 80 -6.77 -9.02 -2.52
CA VAL A 80 -7.91 -8.39 -1.87
C VAL A 80 -9.19 -8.77 -2.60
N ARG A 81 -10.22 -9.14 -1.82
CA ARG A 81 -11.59 -9.35 -2.29
C ARG A 81 -12.55 -8.37 -1.63
N LEU A 82 -13.27 -7.63 -2.45
CA LEU A 82 -14.28 -6.65 -2.03
C LEU A 82 -15.65 -7.02 -2.60
N THR A 83 -16.71 -6.80 -1.83
CA THR A 83 -18.08 -6.91 -2.36
C THR A 83 -18.58 -5.55 -2.78
N VAL A 84 -18.99 -5.44 -4.05
CA VAL A 84 -19.65 -4.29 -4.65
C VAL A 84 -21.16 -4.48 -4.55
N LYS A 85 -21.84 -3.51 -3.93
CA LYS A 85 -23.31 -3.39 -3.86
C LYS A 85 -23.85 -2.56 -5.01
N SER A 86 -25.15 -2.71 -5.29
CA SER A 86 -25.79 -2.05 -6.43
C SER A 86 -25.00 -2.29 -7.71
N SER A 87 -24.60 -3.56 -7.90
CA SER A 87 -23.59 -3.99 -8.87
C SER A 87 -23.88 -3.45 -10.28
N ASN A 88 -25.14 -3.45 -10.68
CA ASN A 88 -25.60 -2.93 -11.96
C ASN A 88 -25.33 -1.43 -12.19
N LEU A 89 -25.17 -0.63 -11.13
CA LEU A 89 -24.89 0.81 -11.23
C LEU A 89 -23.39 1.10 -11.40
N ILE A 90 -22.52 0.27 -10.82
CA ILE A 90 -21.07 0.42 -10.94
C ILE A 90 -20.60 -0.36 -12.16
N THR A 91 -20.54 0.33 -13.29
CA THR A 91 -20.27 -0.25 -14.62
C THR A 91 -18.80 -0.56 -14.85
N THR A 92 -17.91 0.19 -14.19
CA THR A 92 -16.45 -0.04 -14.24
C THR A 92 -15.89 0.05 -12.82
N PHE A 93 -14.98 -0.85 -12.47
CA PHE A 93 -14.21 -0.77 -11.24
C PHE A 93 -12.77 -1.25 -11.49
N LYS A 94 -11.83 -0.31 -11.46
CA LYS A 94 -10.41 -0.55 -11.70
C LYS A 94 -9.61 -0.24 -10.46
N VAL A 95 -8.52 -0.98 -10.27
CA VAL A 95 -7.58 -0.77 -9.17
C VAL A 95 -6.17 -0.73 -9.76
N GLU A 96 -5.32 0.12 -9.20
CA GLU A 96 -3.93 0.22 -9.60
C GLU A 96 -3.16 -1.05 -9.21
N GLN A 97 -2.54 -1.67 -10.20
CA GLN A 97 -1.68 -2.83 -10.04
C GLN A 97 -0.41 -2.58 -10.84
N ASN A 98 0.73 -2.59 -10.16
CA ASN A 98 2.04 -2.30 -10.75
C ASN A 98 2.07 -0.93 -11.49
N GLY A 99 1.44 0.09 -10.91
CA GLY A 99 1.43 1.46 -11.44
C GLY A 99 0.44 1.70 -12.59
N VAL A 100 -0.44 0.75 -12.89
CA VAL A 100 -1.44 0.84 -13.97
C VAL A 100 -2.82 0.48 -13.44
N LEU A 101 -3.83 1.28 -13.76
CA LEU A 101 -5.24 0.96 -13.47
C LEU A 101 -5.71 -0.22 -14.33
N GLN A 102 -6.08 -1.33 -13.68
CA GLN A 102 -6.59 -2.55 -14.31
C GLN A 102 -7.98 -2.89 -13.79
N ASP A 103 -8.83 -3.48 -14.64
CA ASP A 103 -10.15 -3.94 -14.21
C ASP A 103 -10.02 -5.03 -13.13
N ALA A 104 -10.76 -4.85 -12.02
CA ALA A 104 -10.79 -5.85 -10.97
C ALA A 104 -11.50 -7.11 -11.47
N THR A 105 -10.94 -8.29 -11.15
CA THR A 105 -11.49 -9.57 -11.61
C THR A 105 -12.76 -9.90 -10.85
N VAL A 106 -13.87 -10.15 -11.55
CA VAL A 106 -15.11 -10.60 -10.88
C VAL A 106 -15.00 -12.09 -10.57
N VAL A 107 -15.04 -12.45 -9.28
CA VAL A 107 -14.90 -13.85 -8.81
C VAL A 107 -16.23 -14.46 -8.35
N SER A 108 -17.25 -13.63 -8.10
CA SER A 108 -18.60 -14.08 -7.78
C SER A 108 -19.63 -13.00 -8.10
N THR A 109 -20.87 -13.39 -8.41
CA THR A 109 -22.00 -12.49 -8.64
C THR A 109 -23.25 -13.06 -7.99
N ASP A 110 -23.99 -12.20 -7.27
CA ASP A 110 -25.30 -12.50 -6.71
C ASP A 110 -26.31 -11.54 -7.33
N THR A 111 -27.12 -12.06 -8.25
CA THR A 111 -28.15 -11.30 -8.96
C THR A 111 -29.36 -10.98 -8.08
N ALA A 112 -29.66 -11.81 -7.08
CA ALA A 112 -30.80 -11.60 -6.18
C ALA A 112 -30.51 -10.43 -5.22
N SER A 113 -29.29 -10.36 -4.70
CA SER A 113 -28.84 -9.27 -3.82
C SER A 113 -28.29 -8.06 -4.59
N ASN A 114 -28.15 -8.17 -5.92
CA ASN A 114 -27.50 -7.18 -6.78
C ASN A 114 -26.09 -6.80 -6.28
N THR A 115 -25.27 -7.81 -6.01
CA THR A 115 -23.90 -7.66 -5.56
C THR A 115 -22.93 -8.47 -6.43
N ARG A 116 -21.65 -8.11 -6.39
CA ARG A 116 -20.56 -8.92 -6.96
C ARG A 116 -19.34 -8.86 -6.07
N VAL A 117 -18.53 -9.91 -6.07
CA VAL A 117 -17.21 -9.90 -5.42
C VAL A 117 -16.16 -9.69 -6.49
N VAL A 118 -15.30 -8.70 -6.28
CA VAL A 118 -14.16 -8.39 -7.15
C VAL A 118 -12.86 -8.71 -6.43
N GLU A 119 -11.85 -9.13 -7.18
CA GLU A 119 -10.53 -9.55 -6.71
C GLU A 119 -9.42 -8.79 -7.45
N PHE A 120 -8.39 -8.38 -6.71
CA PHE A 120 -7.21 -7.70 -7.25
C PHE A 120 -5.99 -7.87 -6.33
N GLU A 121 -4.79 -7.85 -6.89
CA GLU A 121 -3.53 -7.81 -6.13
C GLU A 121 -3.24 -6.38 -5.65
N VAL A 122 -2.71 -6.25 -4.43
CA VAL A 122 -2.24 -4.99 -3.84
C VAL A 122 -0.79 -5.13 -3.42
N ALA A 123 0.08 -4.24 -3.91
CA ALA A 123 1.51 -4.29 -3.63
C ALA A 123 1.85 -3.96 -2.17
N ASP A 124 1.25 -2.88 -1.63
CA ASP A 124 1.44 -2.46 -0.25
C ASP A 124 0.09 -2.08 0.37
N LEU A 125 -0.36 -2.87 1.35
CA LEU A 125 -1.62 -2.64 2.06
C LEU A 125 -1.57 -1.41 2.99
N ASN A 126 -0.36 -0.92 3.34
CA ASN A 126 -0.19 0.25 4.20
C ASN A 126 -0.21 1.57 3.41
N ALA A 127 -0.15 1.49 2.08
CA ALA A 127 -0.24 2.64 1.19
C ALA A 127 -1.68 2.81 0.69
N LYS A 128 -2.02 4.05 0.31
CA LYS A 128 -3.25 4.29 -0.44
C LYS A 128 -3.13 3.68 -1.82
N VAL A 129 -4.13 2.90 -2.22
CA VAL A 129 -4.19 2.26 -3.54
C VAL A 129 -5.12 3.06 -4.44
N ASN A 130 -4.63 3.55 -5.56
CA ASN A 130 -5.47 4.28 -6.51
C ASN A 130 -6.49 3.33 -7.14
N ALA A 131 -7.71 3.81 -7.32
CA ALA A 131 -8.78 3.08 -7.97
C ALA A 131 -9.66 4.03 -8.78
N TYR A 132 -10.39 3.48 -9.74
CA TYR A 132 -11.27 4.22 -10.62
C TYR A 132 -12.61 3.53 -10.72
N ALA A 133 -13.70 4.29 -10.65
CA ALA A 133 -15.05 3.76 -10.79
C ALA A 133 -15.89 4.62 -11.74
N GLU A 134 -16.71 3.93 -12.55
CA GLU A 134 -17.80 4.56 -13.29
C GLU A 134 -19.13 4.12 -12.69
N ILE A 135 -20.01 5.11 -12.49
CA ILE A 135 -21.36 4.89 -11.98
C ILE A 135 -22.34 5.40 -13.04
N THR A 136 -23.29 4.57 -13.44
CA THR A 136 -24.39 4.95 -14.33
C THR A 136 -25.72 4.66 -13.65
N ILE A 137 -26.60 5.66 -13.60
CA ILE A 137 -27.97 5.54 -13.09
C ILE A 137 -28.92 5.90 -14.24
N PRO A 138 -29.34 4.92 -15.07
CA PRO A 138 -30.08 5.18 -16.31
C PRO A 138 -31.40 5.91 -16.10
N VAL A 139 -32.11 5.61 -15.00
CA VAL A 139 -33.43 6.16 -14.69
C VAL A 139 -33.45 7.68 -14.51
N ILE A 140 -32.29 8.29 -14.23
CA ILE A 140 -32.11 9.75 -14.13
C ILE A 140 -31.10 10.28 -15.14
N GLY A 141 -30.64 9.45 -16.09
CA GLY A 141 -29.65 9.85 -17.10
C GLY A 141 -28.29 10.26 -16.52
N TYR A 142 -27.92 9.74 -15.36
CA TYR A 142 -26.68 10.13 -14.67
C TYR A 142 -25.51 9.19 -15.01
N THR A 143 -24.35 9.78 -15.30
CA THR A 143 -23.06 9.07 -15.37
C THR A 143 -22.00 9.86 -14.62
N GLY A 144 -21.29 9.21 -13.70
CA GLY A 144 -20.15 9.75 -12.97
C GLY A 144 -18.92 8.90 -13.20
N LYS A 145 -17.76 9.54 -13.29
CA LYS A 145 -16.43 8.93 -13.38
C LYS A 145 -15.59 9.46 -12.22
N TYR A 146 -14.93 8.57 -11.49
CA TYR A 146 -14.28 8.93 -10.24
C TYR A 146 -12.95 8.23 -10.07
N ASP A 147 -11.90 9.01 -9.89
CA ASP A 147 -10.69 8.58 -9.23
C ASP A 147 -10.91 8.61 -7.70
N VAL A 148 -10.48 7.55 -7.03
CA VAL A 148 -10.60 7.35 -5.59
C VAL A 148 -9.37 6.64 -5.07
N GLN A 149 -9.21 6.61 -3.75
CA GLN A 149 -8.13 5.87 -3.09
C GLN A 149 -8.70 4.90 -2.07
N LEU A 150 -8.26 3.65 -2.11
CA LEU A 150 -8.54 2.65 -1.08
C LEU A 150 -7.46 2.77 0.01
N GLN A 151 -7.88 2.84 1.27
CA GLN A 151 -6.98 2.81 2.42
C GLN A 151 -7.42 1.67 3.34
N PHE A 152 -6.58 0.64 3.46
CA PHE A 152 -6.83 -0.50 4.33
C PHE A 152 -6.32 -0.22 5.73
N ASP A 153 -7.01 -0.76 6.73
CA ASP A 153 -6.49 -0.81 8.09
C ASP A 153 -5.35 -1.83 8.19
N GLU A 154 -4.53 -1.68 9.22
CA GLU A 154 -3.35 -2.52 9.41
C GLU A 154 -3.71 -3.98 9.73
N ILE A 155 -2.91 -4.91 9.20
CA ILE A 155 -2.93 -6.35 9.53
C ILE A 155 -1.61 -6.81 10.13
#